data_AF-A0A8C4W5C6-F1
#
_entry.id   AF-A0A8C4W5C6-F1
#
_cell.length_a   1.000
_cell.length_b   1.000
_cell.length_c   1.000
_cell.angle_alpha   90.00
_cell.angle_beta   90.00
_cell.angle_gamma   90.00
#
_symmetry.space_group_name_H-M   'P 1'
#
loop_
_entity.id
_entity.type
_entity.pdbx_description
1 polymer ?
#
loop_
_entity_poly.entity_id
_entity_poly.type
_entity_poly.pdbx_seq_one_letter_code
_entity_poly.pdbx_strand_id
1 'polypeptide(L)'
;MQTTAPRRGVENSSPGAAPRRDQAPPPPPSAPLLRWDEVPDDFVECFILSGYRRLHCSAQECLASVLQPTNETLNFWTHFIPLLLFLSKFCRLFFLSGAGELPFHHPLLLPLWCYASGVLLTFAMSCTAHVFSCLSLRLRAAFFYLDYASISYYGFASTVAYSYYLLPGLRLLDARAMSRYLQQRLGWQLDCSLPIALYSALVLPVAFVLAVTCTVACCKSRSEWCAYPFAIRTFVFAMPLSMACPIMLESFLFDLRGQNPTLFLYFYRRYFWLLVAAFFNISKIPERIQPELFDIIGHSHQLFHIFTFLSIYDQMYYLEEGLLQFLKSPPASPTFLGTIGYMLLLMLCLGMVIRKFLNVADLCKQD
;
A
#
# COMPACT_ATOMS: atom_id res chain seq x y z
N MET A 1 -8.83 51.62 -92.01
CA MET A 1 -9.98 52.53 -91.90
C MET A 1 -10.44 52.51 -90.44
N GLN A 2 -10.29 53.65 -89.76
CA GLN A 2 -11.12 54.17 -88.64
C GLN A 2 -11.68 53.18 -87.59
N THR A 3 -11.12 53.15 -86.38
CA THR A 3 -11.61 53.82 -85.14
C THR A 3 -12.99 53.35 -84.66
N THR A 4 -13.06 52.81 -83.44
CA THR A 4 -13.99 53.22 -82.36
C THR A 4 -13.78 52.35 -81.10
N ALA A 5 -13.60 52.99 -79.95
CA ALA A 5 -13.93 52.44 -78.62
C ALA A 5 -15.38 52.85 -78.30
N PRO A 6 -16.16 52.20 -77.38
CA PRO A 6 -15.90 52.32 -75.92
C PRO A 6 -16.51 51.24 -74.96
N ARG A 7 -16.23 51.43 -73.66
CA ARG A 7 -17.03 51.15 -72.42
C ARG A 7 -17.05 49.75 -71.73
N ARG A 8 -16.43 49.77 -70.53
CA ARG A 8 -16.88 49.31 -69.19
C ARG A 8 -17.70 48.01 -69.08
N GLY A 9 -17.08 46.99 -68.49
CA GLY A 9 -17.70 46.03 -67.58
C GLY A 9 -16.83 45.92 -66.32
N VAL A 10 -17.44 46.21 -65.17
CA VAL A 10 -16.88 46.02 -63.83
C VAL A 10 -17.24 44.61 -63.39
N GLU A 11 -16.30 43.82 -62.86
CA GLU A 11 -16.59 42.86 -61.78
C GLU A 11 -15.33 42.25 -61.13
N ASN A 12 -15.10 42.70 -59.90
CA ASN A 12 -14.58 41.98 -58.72
C ASN A 12 -13.32 41.11 -58.82
N SER A 13 -12.19 41.74 -58.46
CA SER A 13 -11.02 41.08 -57.87
C SER A 13 -11.38 40.42 -56.53
N SER A 14 -11.28 39.09 -56.45
CA SER A 14 -11.31 38.35 -55.19
C SER A 14 -9.92 38.38 -54.54
N PRO A 15 -9.80 38.62 -53.21
CA PRO A 15 -8.51 38.70 -52.53
C PRO A 15 -7.89 37.31 -52.31
N GLY A 16 -6.55 37.28 -52.37
CA GLY A 16 -5.72 36.08 -52.39
C GLY A 16 -5.97 35.09 -51.24
N ALA A 17 -5.87 33.80 -51.60
CA ALA A 17 -5.86 32.69 -50.65
C ALA A 17 -4.62 32.79 -49.74
N ALA A 18 -4.87 32.87 -48.43
CA ALA A 18 -3.86 32.77 -47.39
C ALA A 18 -3.17 31.40 -47.43
N PRO A 19 -1.88 31.31 -47.05
CA PRO A 19 -1.15 30.04 -47.03
C PRO A 19 -1.75 29.11 -45.98
N ARG A 20 -1.95 27.84 -46.36
CA ARG A 20 -2.37 26.77 -45.44
C ARG A 20 -1.38 26.73 -44.28
N ARG A 21 -1.88 26.90 -43.06
CA ARG A 21 -1.14 26.57 -41.83
C ARG A 21 -0.68 25.12 -41.96
N ASP A 22 0.63 24.93 -41.91
CA ASP A 22 1.25 23.63 -41.69
C ASP A 22 0.56 22.98 -40.49
N GLN A 23 -0.16 21.89 -40.75
CA GLN A 23 -0.63 21.03 -39.67
C GLN A 23 0.62 20.51 -38.97
N ALA A 24 0.73 20.80 -37.68
CA ALA A 24 1.78 20.20 -36.85
C ALA A 24 1.76 18.68 -37.08
N PRO A 25 2.92 18.03 -37.25
CA PRO A 25 2.95 16.58 -37.43
C PRO A 25 2.19 15.92 -36.28
N PRO A 26 1.43 14.84 -36.57
CA PRO A 26 0.75 14.10 -35.52
C PRO A 26 1.77 13.73 -34.44
N PRO A 27 1.39 13.75 -33.15
CA PRO A 27 2.28 13.35 -32.08
C PRO A 27 2.87 11.97 -32.43
N PRO A 28 4.17 11.74 -32.16
CA PRO A 28 4.80 10.47 -32.49
C PRO A 28 3.96 9.34 -31.88
N PRO A 29 3.74 8.24 -32.63
CA PRO A 29 3.04 7.09 -32.08
C PRO A 29 3.72 6.68 -30.77
N SER A 30 2.92 6.44 -29.73
CA SER A 30 3.42 5.86 -28.49
C SER A 30 4.27 4.64 -28.85
N ALA A 31 5.54 4.64 -28.45
CA ALA A 31 6.46 3.56 -28.79
C ALA A 31 5.82 2.19 -28.46
N PRO A 32 6.03 1.18 -29.32
CA PRO A 32 5.38 -0.12 -29.15
C PRO A 32 5.76 -0.75 -27.81
N LEU A 33 4.79 -1.43 -27.19
CA LEU A 33 5.02 -2.24 -26.00
C LEU A 33 5.83 -3.48 -26.37
N LEU A 34 6.65 -3.93 -25.43
CA LEU A 34 7.58 -5.03 -25.60
C LEU A 34 6.99 -6.35 -25.10
N ARG A 35 7.51 -7.45 -25.64
CA ARG A 35 7.33 -8.82 -25.16
C ARG A 35 8.35 -9.17 -24.10
N TRP A 36 8.10 -10.27 -23.39
CA TRP A 36 8.95 -10.77 -22.31
C TRP A 36 10.39 -11.10 -22.78
N ASP A 37 10.58 -11.50 -24.04
CA ASP A 37 11.87 -11.83 -24.65
C ASP A 37 12.65 -10.59 -25.14
N GLU A 38 12.04 -9.41 -25.08
CA GLU A 38 12.64 -8.13 -25.49
C GLU A 38 13.10 -7.27 -24.30
N VAL A 39 12.86 -7.72 -23.06
CA VAL A 39 13.25 -7.04 -21.82
C VAL A 39 14.26 -7.88 -21.03
N PRO A 40 15.10 -7.28 -20.17
CA PRO A 40 16.01 -8.03 -19.32
C PRO A 40 15.26 -8.99 -18.37
N ASP A 41 15.89 -10.11 -18.01
CA ASP A 41 15.28 -11.15 -17.16
C ASP A 41 14.73 -10.61 -15.83
N ASP A 42 15.44 -9.68 -15.17
CA ASP A 42 14.99 -9.00 -13.93
C ASP A 42 13.70 -8.17 -14.08
N PHE A 43 13.30 -7.90 -15.32
CA PHE A 43 12.13 -7.13 -15.70
C PHE A 43 10.91 -7.99 -15.97
N VAL A 44 11.10 -9.28 -16.27
CA VAL A 44 10.05 -10.23 -16.62
C VAL A 44 9.25 -10.63 -15.38
N GLU A 45 7.93 -10.51 -15.48
CA GLU A 45 6.98 -10.96 -14.47
C GLU A 45 6.48 -12.38 -14.82
N CYS A 46 6.24 -13.21 -13.81
CA CYS A 46 5.84 -14.60 -14.03
C CYS A 46 4.54 -14.71 -14.85
N PHE A 47 4.58 -15.48 -15.95
CA PHE A 47 3.45 -15.74 -16.84
C PHE A 47 2.90 -14.54 -17.61
N ILE A 48 3.53 -13.36 -17.53
CA ILE A 48 3.18 -12.17 -18.29
C ILE A 48 4.08 -12.07 -19.52
N LEU A 49 3.50 -12.17 -20.72
CA LEU A 49 4.27 -12.36 -21.96
C LEU A 49 4.40 -11.08 -22.80
N SER A 50 3.58 -10.06 -22.55
CA SER A 50 3.53 -8.83 -23.32
C SER A 50 3.10 -7.62 -22.47
N GLY A 51 3.06 -6.44 -23.10
CA GLY A 51 2.60 -5.21 -22.46
C GLY A 51 3.69 -4.47 -21.67
N TYR A 52 4.96 -4.88 -21.80
CA TYR A 52 6.08 -4.27 -21.10
C TYR A 52 6.44 -2.91 -21.69
N ARG A 53 6.81 -1.97 -20.82
CA ARG A 53 7.37 -0.67 -21.23
C ARG A 53 8.86 -0.80 -21.49
N ARG A 54 9.37 0.01 -22.42
CA ARG A 54 10.82 0.11 -22.70
C ARG A 54 11.57 0.61 -21.47
N LEU A 55 12.78 0.11 -21.26
CA LEU A 55 13.70 0.68 -20.27
C LEU A 55 14.22 2.04 -20.71
N HIS A 56 14.65 2.85 -19.73
CA HIS A 56 15.18 4.20 -19.92
C HIS A 56 14.14 5.21 -20.43
N CYS A 57 12.86 5.00 -20.10
CA CYS A 57 11.84 6.04 -20.27
C CYS A 57 12.20 7.28 -19.44
N SER A 58 11.85 8.45 -19.95
CA SER A 58 11.82 9.68 -19.16
C SER A 58 10.71 9.63 -18.11
N ALA A 59 10.83 10.46 -17.06
CA ALA A 59 9.79 10.55 -16.03
C ALA A 59 8.43 10.99 -16.61
N GLN A 60 8.44 11.85 -17.65
CA GLN A 60 7.24 12.28 -18.33
C GLN A 60 6.56 11.13 -19.10
N GLU A 61 7.34 10.30 -19.80
CA GLU A 61 6.82 9.11 -20.47
C GLU A 61 6.27 8.09 -19.46
N CYS A 62 6.92 7.91 -18.31
CA CYS A 62 6.41 7.06 -17.23
C CYS A 62 5.03 7.55 -16.74
N LEU A 63 4.89 8.85 -16.50
CA LEU A 63 3.63 9.44 -16.08
C LEU A 63 2.56 9.35 -17.17
N ALA A 64 2.90 9.56 -18.44
CA ALA A 64 1.96 9.38 -19.54
C ALA A 64 1.49 7.92 -19.69
N SER A 65 2.35 6.95 -19.33
CA SER A 65 2.04 5.52 -19.43
C SER A 65 0.91 5.05 -18.51
N VAL A 66 0.56 5.81 -17.47
CA VAL A 66 -0.57 5.47 -16.58
C VAL A 66 -1.92 5.50 -17.31
N LEU A 67 -2.00 6.16 -18.47
CA LEU A 67 -3.20 6.19 -19.32
C LEU A 67 -3.11 5.25 -20.53
N GLN A 68 -1.99 4.52 -20.67
CA GLN A 68 -1.78 3.57 -21.75
C GLN A 68 -2.05 2.13 -21.26
N PRO A 69 -2.42 1.17 -22.11
CA PRO A 69 -2.69 -0.21 -21.71
C PRO A 69 -1.39 -1.01 -21.56
N THR A 70 -0.68 -0.81 -20.45
CA THR A 70 0.56 -1.54 -20.11
C THR A 70 0.29 -2.58 -19.04
N ASN A 71 1.18 -3.55 -18.87
CA ASN A 71 1.09 -4.55 -17.81
C ASN A 71 1.16 -3.95 -16.38
N GLU A 72 1.53 -2.67 -16.26
CA GLU A 72 1.68 -1.96 -14.98
C GLU A 72 0.58 -0.94 -14.73
N THR A 73 -0.29 -0.69 -15.73
CA THR A 73 -1.27 0.39 -15.69
C THR A 73 -2.29 0.19 -14.59
N LEU A 74 -2.90 -0.99 -14.52
CA LEU A 74 -3.86 -1.28 -13.45
C LEU A 74 -3.16 -1.54 -12.11
N ASN A 75 -1.90 -2.00 -12.07
CA ASN A 75 -1.13 -2.06 -10.82
C ASN A 75 -1.02 -0.67 -10.17
N PHE A 76 -0.81 0.38 -10.98
CA PHE A 76 -0.86 1.76 -10.52
C PHE A 76 -2.27 2.18 -10.08
N TRP A 77 -3.28 2.06 -10.93
CA TRP A 77 -4.63 2.58 -10.63
C TRP A 77 -5.31 1.89 -9.45
N THR A 78 -5.08 0.58 -9.28
CA THR A 78 -5.61 -0.19 -8.14
C THR A 78 -5.09 0.30 -6.80
N HIS A 79 -3.96 1.02 -6.73
CA HIS A 79 -3.46 1.66 -5.52
C HIS A 79 -3.62 3.18 -5.52
N PHE A 80 -3.60 3.85 -6.68
CA PHE A 80 -3.77 5.29 -6.77
C PHE A 80 -5.18 5.74 -6.39
N ILE A 81 -6.22 5.00 -6.79
CA ILE A 81 -7.59 5.30 -6.38
C ILE A 81 -7.75 5.16 -4.85
N PRO A 82 -7.36 4.05 -4.21
CA PRO A 82 -7.32 3.95 -2.75
C PRO A 82 -6.50 5.04 -2.06
N LEU A 83 -5.36 5.45 -2.62
CA LEU A 83 -4.56 6.54 -2.08
C LEU A 83 -5.39 7.82 -1.95
N LEU A 84 -6.13 8.20 -2.99
CA LEU A 84 -7.01 9.38 -2.96
C LEU A 84 -8.17 9.20 -1.98
N LEU A 85 -8.76 8.00 -1.91
CA LEU A 85 -9.85 7.68 -0.98
C LEU A 85 -9.41 7.82 0.48
N PHE A 86 -8.27 7.22 0.85
CA PHE A 86 -7.71 7.31 2.20
C PHE A 86 -7.22 8.71 2.53
N LEU A 87 -6.63 9.43 1.57
CA LEU A 87 -6.24 10.83 1.77
C LEU A 87 -7.47 11.67 2.11
N SER A 88 -8.55 11.56 1.34
CA SER A 88 -9.83 12.22 1.62
C SER A 88 -10.39 11.83 3.00
N LYS A 89 -10.31 10.55 3.36
CA LYS A 89 -10.82 10.05 4.64
C LYS A 89 -10.03 10.60 5.83
N PHE A 90 -8.69 10.57 5.78
CA PHE A 90 -7.85 11.14 6.82
C PHE A 90 -7.97 12.67 6.88
N CYS A 91 -8.07 13.36 5.73
CA CYS A 91 -8.33 14.80 5.72
C CYS A 91 -9.63 15.14 6.45
N ARG A 92 -10.70 14.35 6.22
CA ARG A 92 -11.96 14.53 6.96
C ARG A 92 -11.80 14.29 8.45
N LEU A 93 -11.09 13.22 8.82
CA LEU A 93 -10.89 12.83 10.21
C LEU A 93 -10.06 13.85 11.00
N PHE A 94 -8.99 14.39 10.41
CA PHE A 94 -8.10 15.35 11.08
C PHE A 94 -8.56 16.81 11.03
N PHE A 95 -9.23 17.24 9.94
CA PHE A 95 -9.45 18.66 9.67
C PHE A 95 -10.92 19.07 9.50
N LEU A 96 -11.82 18.15 9.15
CA LEU A 96 -13.22 18.48 8.81
C LEU A 96 -14.22 17.87 9.80
N SER A 97 -13.89 17.93 11.09
CA SER A 97 -14.76 17.55 12.24
C SER A 97 -14.90 16.05 12.56
N GLY A 98 -14.14 15.15 11.93
CA GLY A 98 -14.27 13.71 12.20
C GLY A 98 -13.74 13.22 13.56
N ALA A 99 -12.75 13.90 14.16
CA ALA A 99 -12.16 13.51 15.45
C ALA A 99 -12.71 14.32 16.66
N GLY A 100 -13.89 14.92 16.52
CA GLY A 100 -14.46 15.87 17.47
C GLY A 100 -13.88 17.29 17.33
N GLU A 101 -14.07 18.15 18.34
CA GLU A 101 -13.48 19.51 18.39
C GLU A 101 -11.97 19.51 18.69
N LEU A 102 -11.31 18.35 18.65
CA LEU A 102 -9.88 18.25 18.93
C LEU A 102 -9.05 18.87 17.79
N PRO A 103 -8.04 19.68 18.11
CA PRO A 103 -7.11 20.16 17.10
C PRO A 103 -6.27 19.00 16.53
N PHE A 104 -5.90 19.08 15.25
CA PHE A 104 -5.17 18.01 14.55
C PHE A 104 -3.84 17.60 15.20
N HIS A 105 -3.22 18.47 16.00
CA HIS A 105 -1.97 18.24 16.72
C HIS A 105 -2.16 17.66 18.12
N HIS A 106 -3.40 17.36 18.52
CA HIS A 106 -3.70 16.85 19.86
C HIS A 106 -3.02 15.48 20.08
N PRO A 107 -2.38 15.23 21.26
CA PRO A 107 -1.64 13.99 21.52
C PRO A 107 -2.43 12.69 21.32
N LEU A 108 -3.74 12.72 21.61
CA LEU A 108 -4.64 11.57 21.40
C LEU A 108 -4.74 11.12 19.93
N LEU A 109 -4.40 12.00 18.98
CA LEU A 109 -4.39 11.72 17.54
C LEU A 109 -3.04 11.24 17.01
N LEU A 110 -1.98 11.18 17.83
CA LEU A 110 -0.67 10.71 17.38
C LEU A 110 -0.69 9.27 16.83
N PRO A 111 -1.35 8.28 17.46
CA PRO A 111 -1.46 6.94 16.88
C PRO A 111 -2.21 6.92 15.54
N LEU A 112 -3.23 7.78 15.38
CA LEU A 112 -3.93 7.95 14.11
C LEU A 112 -3.02 8.55 13.04
N TRP A 113 -2.15 9.51 13.37
CA TRP A 113 -1.15 10.05 12.44
C TRP A 113 -0.17 8.97 11.98
N CYS A 114 0.31 8.12 12.88
CA CYS A 114 1.13 6.96 12.53
C CYS A 114 0.40 6.04 11.56
N TYR A 115 -0.86 5.70 11.85
CA TYR A 115 -1.67 4.84 10.99
C TYR A 115 -1.90 5.46 9.62
N ALA A 116 -2.28 6.74 9.57
CA ALA A 116 -2.50 7.49 8.35
C ALA A 116 -1.24 7.54 7.49
N SER A 117 -0.08 7.86 8.08
CA SER A 117 1.19 7.86 7.33
C SER A 117 1.50 6.47 6.78
N GLY A 118 1.26 5.40 7.55
CA GLY A 118 1.47 4.04 7.11
C GLY A 118 0.63 3.65 5.90
N VAL A 119 -0.68 3.88 5.98
CA VAL A 119 -1.62 3.59 4.88
C VAL A 119 -1.25 4.39 3.62
N LEU A 120 -1.04 5.70 3.76
CA LEU A 120 -0.73 6.59 2.62
C LEU A 120 0.61 6.25 1.98
N LEU A 121 1.66 5.99 2.77
CA LEU A 121 2.97 5.61 2.25
C LEU A 121 2.93 4.27 1.53
N THR A 122 2.16 3.30 2.02
CA THR A 122 2.03 1.99 1.37
C THR A 122 1.50 2.12 -0.06
N PHE A 123 0.39 2.83 -0.23
CA PHE A 123 -0.16 3.05 -1.57
C PHE A 123 0.74 3.94 -2.43
N ALA A 124 1.31 5.01 -1.86
CA ALA A 124 2.18 5.93 -2.61
C ALA A 124 3.48 5.27 -3.10
N MET A 125 4.13 4.47 -2.27
CA MET A 125 5.37 3.78 -2.66
C MET A 125 5.10 2.68 -3.69
N SER A 126 3.99 1.95 -3.57
CA SER A 126 3.58 0.99 -4.58
C SER A 126 3.28 1.65 -5.94
N CYS A 127 2.50 2.74 -5.94
CA CYS A 127 2.25 3.54 -7.14
C CYS A 127 3.56 4.02 -7.79
N THR A 128 4.49 4.51 -6.96
CA THR A 128 5.82 4.98 -7.42
C THR A 128 6.59 3.84 -8.07
N ALA A 129 6.60 2.65 -7.45
CA ALA A 129 7.27 1.47 -8.01
C ALA A 129 6.71 1.09 -9.38
N HIS A 130 5.38 0.99 -9.51
CA HIS A 130 4.76 0.58 -10.77
C HIS A 130 4.84 1.66 -11.86
N VAL A 131 4.76 2.95 -11.54
CA VAL A 131 4.90 4.01 -12.56
C VAL A 131 6.34 4.12 -13.05
N PHE A 132 7.31 4.16 -12.14
CA PHE A 132 8.70 4.50 -12.47
C PHE A 132 9.61 3.29 -12.61
N SER A 133 9.08 2.06 -12.64
CA SER A 133 9.87 0.83 -12.81
C SER A 133 10.67 0.79 -14.10
N CYS A 134 10.32 1.57 -15.13
CA CYS A 134 11.03 1.62 -16.41
C CYS A 134 12.10 2.73 -16.53
N LEU A 135 12.32 3.56 -15.50
CA LEU A 135 13.35 4.62 -15.55
C LEU A 135 14.78 4.05 -15.69
N SER A 136 15.11 3.08 -14.85
CA SER A 136 16.37 2.32 -14.89
C SER A 136 16.25 1.09 -14.00
N LEU A 137 17.10 0.07 -14.22
CA LEU A 137 17.10 -1.13 -13.38
C LEU A 137 17.45 -0.83 -11.91
N ARG A 138 18.30 0.18 -11.65
CA ARG A 138 18.66 0.61 -10.30
C ARG A 138 17.47 1.27 -9.59
N LEU A 139 16.79 2.18 -10.27
CA LEU A 139 15.60 2.84 -9.72
C LEU A 139 14.44 1.85 -9.53
N ARG A 140 14.25 0.91 -10.46
CA ARG A 140 13.32 -0.22 -10.30
C ARG A 140 13.57 -0.95 -8.98
N ALA A 141 14.82 -1.38 -8.73
CA ALA A 141 15.17 -2.05 -7.49
C ALA A 141 14.89 -1.18 -6.26
N ALA A 142 15.28 0.10 -6.30
CA ALA A 142 15.04 1.03 -5.20
C ALA A 142 13.56 1.22 -4.88
N PHE A 143 12.71 1.43 -5.90
CA PHE A 143 11.29 1.62 -5.68
C PHE A 143 10.58 0.36 -5.18
N PHE A 144 10.94 -0.83 -5.67
CA PHE A 144 10.39 -2.08 -5.13
C PHE A 144 10.86 -2.38 -3.69
N TYR A 145 12.10 -2.02 -3.33
CA TYR A 145 12.53 -2.11 -1.93
C TYR A 145 11.78 -1.13 -1.02
N LEU A 146 11.52 0.09 -1.51
CA LEU A 146 10.70 1.07 -0.81
C LEU A 146 9.25 0.60 -0.65
N ASP A 147 8.69 -0.05 -1.67
CA ASP A 147 7.37 -0.67 -1.62
C ASP A 147 7.29 -1.72 -0.50
N TYR A 148 8.24 -2.67 -0.44
CA TYR A 148 8.29 -3.68 0.63
C TYR A 148 8.50 -3.07 2.03
N ALA A 149 9.34 -2.05 2.14
CA ALA A 149 9.56 -1.34 3.39
C ALA A 149 8.29 -0.61 3.85
N SER A 150 7.52 -0.02 2.92
CA SER A 150 6.28 0.68 3.22
C SER A 150 5.20 -0.24 3.81
N ILE A 151 5.08 -1.48 3.31
CA ILE A 151 4.17 -2.50 3.87
C ILE A 151 4.55 -2.82 5.32
N SER A 152 5.85 -2.98 5.60
CA SER A 152 6.34 -3.24 6.97
C SER A 152 6.12 -2.04 7.89
N TYR A 153 6.35 -0.81 7.39
CA TYR A 153 6.07 0.43 8.10
C TYR A 153 4.58 0.55 8.45
N TYR A 154 3.68 0.26 7.51
CA TYR A 154 2.24 0.21 7.74
C TYR A 154 1.84 -0.85 8.78
N GLY A 155 2.40 -2.06 8.71
CA GLY A 155 2.14 -3.10 9.71
C GLY A 155 2.49 -2.65 11.14
N PHE A 156 3.61 -1.96 11.29
CA PHE A 156 4.00 -1.37 12.57
C PHE A 156 3.09 -0.20 12.98
N ALA A 157 2.79 0.73 12.07
CA ALA A 157 1.87 1.85 12.31
C ALA A 157 0.47 1.38 12.73
N SER A 158 -0.03 0.32 12.11
CA SER A 158 -1.25 -0.37 12.50
C SER A 158 -1.17 -0.90 13.92
N THR A 159 -0.03 -1.47 14.33
CA THR A 159 0.16 -1.99 15.68
C THR A 159 0.19 -0.86 16.71
N VAL A 160 0.80 0.28 16.38
CA VAL A 160 0.74 1.50 17.20
C VAL A 160 -0.70 1.95 17.39
N ALA A 161 -1.51 2.06 16.33
CA ALA A 161 -2.91 2.44 16.50
C ALA A 161 -3.70 1.41 17.33
N TYR A 162 -3.44 0.12 17.16
CA TYR A 162 -4.10 -0.94 17.92
C TYR A 162 -3.80 -0.87 19.41
N SER A 163 -2.53 -0.66 19.77
CA SER A 163 -2.09 -0.63 21.17
C SER A 163 -2.77 0.47 21.97
N TYR A 164 -3.18 1.57 21.32
CA TYR A 164 -3.90 2.67 21.98
C TYR A 164 -5.41 2.58 21.82
N TYR A 165 -5.94 2.30 20.61
CA TYR A 165 -7.37 2.46 20.32
C TYR A 165 -8.21 1.20 20.50
N LEU A 166 -7.61 0.01 20.46
CA LEU A 166 -8.36 -1.25 20.47
C LEU A 166 -7.99 -2.14 21.65
N LEU A 167 -6.69 -2.39 21.86
CA LEU A 167 -6.22 -3.35 22.87
C LEU A 167 -6.67 -3.03 24.31
N PRO A 168 -6.65 -1.77 24.79
CA PRO A 168 -7.13 -1.45 26.14
C PRO A 168 -8.63 -1.71 26.35
N GLY A 169 -9.41 -1.83 25.27
CA GLY A 169 -10.85 -2.11 25.33
C GLY A 169 -11.20 -3.60 25.37
N LEU A 170 -10.23 -4.51 25.19
CA LEU A 170 -10.47 -5.95 25.16
C LEU A 170 -10.49 -6.53 26.58
N ARG A 171 -11.46 -7.40 26.88
CA ARG A 171 -11.52 -8.09 28.19
C ARG A 171 -10.36 -9.07 28.38
N LEU A 172 -9.84 -9.62 27.28
CA LEU A 172 -8.66 -10.48 27.24
C LEU A 172 -7.46 -9.81 27.92
N LEU A 173 -7.35 -8.48 27.76
CA LEU A 173 -6.26 -7.68 28.29
C LEU A 173 -6.64 -6.93 29.58
N ASP A 174 -7.81 -7.22 30.16
CA ASP A 174 -8.15 -6.83 31.54
C ASP A 174 -7.76 -7.97 32.49
N ALA A 175 -6.74 -7.74 33.32
CA ALA A 175 -6.24 -8.70 34.30
C ALA A 175 -7.33 -9.22 35.24
N ARG A 176 -8.29 -8.37 35.65
CA ARG A 176 -9.38 -8.81 36.54
C ARG A 176 -10.38 -9.66 35.79
N ALA A 177 -10.66 -9.36 34.53
CA ALA A 177 -11.56 -10.16 33.70
C ALA A 177 -10.95 -11.54 33.39
N MET A 178 -9.66 -11.57 32.99
CA MET A 178 -8.94 -12.79 32.68
C MET A 178 -8.75 -13.70 33.90
N SER A 179 -8.30 -13.17 35.03
CA SER A 179 -8.13 -13.98 36.27
C SER A 179 -9.47 -14.59 36.72
N ARG A 180 -10.58 -13.84 36.61
CA ARG A 180 -11.93 -14.36 36.90
C ARG A 180 -12.36 -15.44 35.92
N TYR A 181 -12.08 -15.26 34.63
CA TYR A 181 -12.38 -16.24 33.60
C TYR A 181 -11.66 -17.58 33.86
N LEU A 182 -10.34 -17.54 34.13
CA LEU A 182 -9.54 -18.73 34.43
C LEU A 182 -10.03 -19.43 35.70
N GLN A 183 -10.38 -18.66 36.74
CA GLN A 183 -10.93 -19.22 37.97
C GLN A 183 -12.27 -19.92 37.72
N GLN A 184 -13.18 -19.31 36.96
CA GLN A 184 -14.50 -19.87 36.69
C GLN A 184 -14.49 -21.08 35.76
N ARG A 185 -13.61 -21.09 34.75
CA ARG A 185 -13.59 -22.12 33.70
C ARG A 185 -12.62 -23.26 33.97
N LEU A 186 -11.46 -22.96 34.57
CA LEU A 186 -10.38 -23.93 34.79
C LEU A 186 -10.10 -24.18 36.28
N GLY A 187 -10.72 -23.43 37.19
CA GLY A 187 -10.46 -23.54 38.64
C GLY A 187 -9.10 -22.98 39.06
N TRP A 188 -8.38 -22.29 38.17
CA TRP A 188 -7.04 -21.77 38.44
C TRP A 188 -7.09 -20.38 39.08
N GLN A 189 -6.40 -20.20 40.20
CA GLN A 189 -6.14 -18.89 40.80
C GLN A 189 -4.80 -18.35 40.31
N LEU A 190 -4.79 -17.81 39.09
CA LEU A 190 -3.61 -17.20 38.49
C LEU A 190 -3.82 -15.69 38.41
N ASP A 191 -2.86 -14.92 38.93
CA ASP A 191 -2.85 -13.47 38.70
C ASP A 191 -2.33 -13.17 37.29
N CYS A 192 -3.23 -12.66 36.44
CA CYS A 192 -2.92 -12.31 35.06
C CYS A 192 -2.34 -10.88 34.90
N SER A 193 -2.12 -10.14 36.00
CA SER A 193 -1.59 -8.77 35.96
C SER A 193 -0.22 -8.69 35.27
N LEU A 194 0.73 -9.53 35.70
CA LEU A 194 2.09 -9.58 35.17
C LEU A 194 2.15 -9.98 33.68
N PRO A 195 1.54 -11.08 33.21
CA PRO A 195 1.63 -11.47 31.79
C PRO A 195 0.99 -10.45 30.86
N ILE A 196 -0.13 -9.82 31.27
CA ILE A 196 -0.78 -8.77 30.47
C ILE A 196 0.05 -7.49 30.43
N ALA A 197 0.66 -7.10 31.56
CA ALA A 197 1.58 -5.96 31.60
C ALA A 197 2.81 -6.21 30.71
N LEU A 198 3.38 -7.42 30.76
CA LEU A 198 4.49 -7.83 29.90
C LEU A 198 4.11 -7.77 28.42
N TYR A 199 2.94 -8.31 28.05
CA TYR A 199 2.44 -8.22 26.68
C TYR A 199 2.30 -6.77 26.22
N SER A 200 1.67 -5.92 27.02
CA SER A 200 1.47 -4.50 26.72
C SER A 200 2.79 -3.74 26.56
N ALA A 201 3.81 -4.09 27.34
CA ALA A 201 5.14 -3.49 27.24
C ALA A 201 5.94 -3.99 26.01
N LEU A 202 5.76 -5.25 25.61
CA LEU A 202 6.54 -5.88 24.55
C LEU A 202 5.89 -5.78 23.15
N VAL A 203 4.60 -5.45 23.05
CA VAL A 203 3.87 -5.43 21.77
C VAL A 203 4.53 -4.54 20.72
N LEU A 204 4.94 -3.32 21.08
CA LEU A 204 5.60 -2.38 20.16
C LEU A 204 7.06 -2.78 19.85
N PRO A 205 7.92 -3.09 20.84
CA PRO A 205 9.27 -3.58 20.56
C PRO A 205 9.30 -4.82 19.65
N VAL A 206 8.42 -5.80 19.91
CA VAL A 206 8.34 -7.02 19.09
C VAL A 206 7.87 -6.69 17.67
N ALA A 207 6.82 -5.88 17.53
CA ALA A 207 6.34 -5.45 16.21
C ALA A 207 7.41 -4.67 15.42
N PHE A 208 8.22 -3.86 16.09
CA PHE A 208 9.33 -3.13 15.48
C PHE A 208 10.37 -4.09 14.89
N VAL A 209 10.83 -5.06 15.69
CA VAL A 209 11.81 -6.07 15.26
C VAL A 209 11.25 -6.90 14.11
N LEU A 210 9.98 -7.29 14.18
CA LEU A 210 9.29 -7.98 13.11
C LEU A 210 9.29 -7.14 11.83
N ALA A 211 8.92 -5.85 11.88
CA ALA A 211 8.90 -4.99 10.69
C ALA A 211 10.27 -4.87 9.99
N VAL A 212 11.34 -4.70 10.77
CA VAL A 212 12.72 -4.66 10.24
C VAL A 212 13.10 -6.00 9.62
N THR A 213 12.86 -7.10 10.34
CA THR A 213 13.15 -8.47 9.88
C THR A 213 12.38 -8.79 8.59
N CYS A 214 11.12 -8.37 8.53
CA CYS A 214 10.28 -8.56 7.36
C CYS A 214 10.84 -7.85 6.13
N THR A 215 11.28 -6.60 6.30
CA THR A 215 11.88 -5.83 5.21
C THR A 215 13.19 -6.46 4.74
N VAL A 216 14.06 -6.89 5.67
CA VAL A 216 15.30 -7.61 5.34
C VAL A 216 15.01 -8.88 4.54
N ALA A 217 14.06 -9.70 5.00
CA ALA A 217 13.68 -10.94 4.31
C ALA A 217 13.11 -10.66 2.91
N CYS A 218 12.28 -9.62 2.75
CA CYS A 218 11.72 -9.24 1.46
C CYS A 218 12.79 -8.74 0.49
N CYS A 219 13.69 -7.85 0.93
CA CYS A 219 14.81 -7.39 0.12
C CYS A 219 15.72 -8.56 -0.28
N LYS A 220 16.06 -9.45 0.66
CA LYS A 220 16.87 -10.64 0.39
C LYS A 220 16.22 -11.56 -0.63
N SER A 221 14.92 -11.82 -0.50
CA SER A 221 14.17 -12.67 -1.44
C SER A 221 14.08 -12.08 -2.86
N ARG A 222 14.46 -10.82 -3.06
CA ARG A 222 14.50 -10.16 -4.37
C ARG A 222 15.92 -10.06 -4.91
N SER A 223 16.92 -9.86 -4.06
CA SER A 223 18.32 -9.78 -4.47
C SER A 223 18.95 -11.15 -4.76
N GLU A 224 18.48 -12.20 -4.09
CA GLU A 224 19.02 -13.55 -4.22
C GLU A 224 18.05 -14.47 -4.96
N TRP A 225 18.59 -15.43 -5.71
CA TRP A 225 17.81 -16.52 -6.30
C TRP A 225 17.14 -17.32 -5.18
N CYS A 226 15.82 -17.23 -5.12
CA CYS A 226 14.99 -17.90 -4.13
C CYS A 226 13.97 -18.78 -4.86
N ALA A 227 13.79 -20.03 -4.40
CA ALA A 227 12.86 -20.96 -5.03
C ALA A 227 11.39 -20.51 -4.95
N TYR A 228 11.00 -19.86 -3.84
CA TYR A 228 9.62 -19.43 -3.59
C TYR A 228 9.51 -17.98 -3.07
N PRO A 229 9.97 -16.98 -3.85
CA PRO A 229 10.11 -15.61 -3.37
C PRO A 229 8.75 -15.00 -2.99
N PHE A 230 7.69 -15.30 -3.76
CA PHE A 230 6.34 -14.80 -3.48
C PHE A 230 5.74 -15.40 -2.19
N ALA A 231 5.99 -16.69 -1.93
CA ALA A 231 5.53 -17.34 -0.71
C ALA A 231 6.24 -16.78 0.52
N ILE A 232 7.57 -16.59 0.44
CA ILE A 232 8.35 -15.96 1.52
C ILE A 232 7.83 -14.56 1.80
N ARG A 233 7.72 -13.70 0.77
CA ARG A 233 7.23 -12.31 0.95
C ARG A 233 5.83 -12.29 1.56
N THR A 234 4.92 -13.15 1.09
CA THR A 234 3.55 -13.23 1.62
C THR A 234 3.52 -13.70 3.08
N PHE A 235 4.27 -14.74 3.41
CA PHE A 235 4.34 -15.29 4.77
C PHE A 235 4.98 -14.30 5.75
N VAL A 236 6.05 -13.66 5.32
CA VAL A 236 6.74 -12.61 6.09
C VAL A 236 5.78 -11.46 6.39
N PHE A 237 5.01 -11.00 5.41
CA PHE A 237 4.01 -9.96 5.64
C PHE A 237 2.81 -10.42 6.46
N ALA A 238 2.57 -11.73 6.61
CA ALA A 238 1.57 -12.25 7.55
C ALA A 238 2.02 -12.16 9.02
N MET A 239 3.33 -12.07 9.30
CA MET A 239 3.84 -12.03 10.68
C MET A 239 3.39 -10.78 11.46
N PRO A 240 3.44 -9.55 10.93
CA PRO A 240 2.88 -8.39 11.62
C PRO A 240 1.37 -8.50 11.91
N LEU A 241 0.62 -9.31 11.14
CA LEU A 241 -0.80 -9.56 11.44
C LEU A 241 -1.02 -10.46 12.65
N SER A 242 -0.02 -11.24 13.07
CA SER A 242 -0.09 -11.96 14.34
C SER A 242 -0.23 -11.01 15.54
N MET A 243 0.15 -9.73 15.39
CA MET A 243 -0.02 -8.73 16.45
C MET A 243 -1.50 -8.42 16.74
N ALA A 244 -2.43 -8.77 15.85
CA ALA A 244 -3.87 -8.68 16.11
C ALA A 244 -4.46 -9.94 16.75
N CYS A 245 -3.62 -10.92 17.13
CA CYS A 245 -4.02 -12.13 17.84
C CYS A 245 -4.92 -11.87 19.07
N PRO A 246 -4.71 -10.81 19.89
CA PRO A 246 -5.62 -10.53 21.01
C PRO A 246 -7.08 -10.33 20.59
N ILE A 247 -7.35 -9.71 19.44
CA ILE A 247 -8.73 -9.49 18.97
C ILE A 247 -9.36 -10.83 18.57
N MET A 248 -8.58 -11.70 17.94
CA MET A 248 -9.02 -13.05 17.60
C MET A 248 -9.25 -13.90 18.87
N LEU A 249 -8.35 -13.84 19.85
CA LEU A 249 -8.50 -14.53 21.12
C LEU A 249 -9.66 -13.98 21.96
N GLU A 250 -9.88 -12.66 21.93
CA GLU A 250 -11.09 -12.03 22.51
C GLU A 250 -12.32 -12.70 21.93
N SER A 251 -12.42 -12.85 20.61
CA SER A 251 -13.56 -13.50 19.94
C SER A 251 -13.80 -14.96 20.35
N PHE A 252 -12.75 -15.71 20.67
CA PHE A 252 -12.87 -17.11 21.06
C PHE A 252 -13.14 -17.30 22.56
N LEU A 253 -12.54 -16.46 23.41
CA LEU A 253 -12.59 -16.61 24.86
C LEU A 253 -13.70 -15.77 25.50
N PHE A 254 -13.97 -14.60 24.93
CA PHE A 254 -14.99 -13.64 25.33
C PHE A 254 -15.99 -13.46 24.18
N ASP A 255 -17.25 -13.15 24.47
CA ASP A 255 -18.25 -12.98 23.40
C ASP A 255 -18.06 -11.64 22.66
N LEU A 256 -17.03 -11.55 21.80
CA LEU A 256 -16.74 -10.36 21.01
C LEU A 256 -17.89 -10.04 20.07
N ARG A 257 -18.51 -11.07 19.49
CA ARG A 257 -19.63 -10.92 18.56
C ARG A 257 -20.83 -10.24 19.23
N GLY A 258 -21.14 -10.61 20.47
CA GLY A 258 -22.20 -9.98 21.24
C GLY A 258 -21.84 -8.58 21.76
N GLN A 259 -20.57 -8.35 22.13
CA GLN A 259 -20.15 -7.08 22.74
C GLN A 259 -19.81 -5.98 21.73
N ASN A 260 -19.13 -6.34 20.65
CA ASN A 260 -18.73 -5.43 19.58
C ASN A 260 -18.90 -6.12 18.21
N PRO A 261 -20.14 -6.20 17.70
CA PRO A 261 -20.44 -6.90 16.46
C PRO A 261 -19.73 -6.28 15.25
N THR A 262 -19.50 -4.97 15.26
CA THR A 262 -18.77 -4.29 14.21
C THR A 262 -17.30 -4.72 14.18
N LEU A 263 -16.60 -4.65 15.32
CA LEU A 263 -15.22 -5.12 15.41
C LEU A 263 -15.11 -6.57 14.97
N PHE A 264 -16.02 -7.45 15.42
CA PHE A 264 -16.06 -8.84 14.98
C PHE A 264 -16.17 -8.95 13.45
N LEU A 265 -17.21 -8.37 12.85
CA LEU A 265 -17.50 -8.53 11.41
C LEU A 265 -16.33 -8.03 10.54
N TYR A 266 -15.89 -6.80 10.77
CA TYR A 266 -14.87 -6.18 9.94
C TYR A 266 -13.47 -6.76 10.21
N PHE A 267 -13.19 -7.24 11.41
CA PHE A 267 -11.95 -7.98 11.70
C PHE A 267 -11.87 -9.27 10.89
N TYR A 268 -12.88 -10.15 10.97
CA TYR A 268 -12.86 -11.40 10.21
C TYR A 268 -12.90 -11.18 8.70
N ARG A 269 -13.67 -10.18 8.25
CA ARG A 269 -13.74 -9.83 6.82
C ARG A 269 -12.39 -9.32 6.29
N ARG A 270 -11.66 -8.51 7.07
CA ARG A 270 -10.28 -8.13 6.76
C ARG A 270 -9.36 -9.33 6.54
N TYR A 271 -9.37 -10.30 7.46
CA TYR A 271 -8.52 -11.50 7.34
C TYR A 271 -8.93 -12.39 6.17
N PHE A 272 -10.23 -12.47 5.87
CA PHE A 272 -10.72 -13.12 4.67
C PHE A 272 -10.14 -12.48 3.40
N TRP A 273 -10.21 -11.15 3.28
CA TRP A 273 -9.63 -10.46 2.12
C TRP A 273 -8.13 -10.66 2.02
N LEU A 274 -7.41 -10.67 3.14
CA LEU A 274 -5.98 -10.94 3.12
C LEU A 274 -5.64 -12.36 2.66
N LEU A 275 -6.42 -13.36 3.08
CA LEU A 275 -6.26 -14.73 2.61
C LEU A 275 -6.48 -14.83 1.09
N VAL A 276 -7.49 -14.14 0.57
CA VAL A 276 -7.77 -14.06 -0.87
C VAL A 276 -6.61 -13.36 -1.60
N ALA A 277 -6.09 -12.25 -1.06
CA ALA A 277 -4.93 -11.56 -1.61
C ALA A 277 -3.69 -12.47 -1.66
N ALA A 278 -3.41 -13.18 -0.57
CA ALA A 278 -2.32 -14.15 -0.48
C ALA A 278 -2.45 -15.27 -1.51
N PHE A 279 -3.67 -15.80 -1.71
CA PHE A 279 -3.95 -16.79 -2.74
C PHE A 279 -3.54 -16.31 -4.12
N PHE A 280 -3.95 -15.10 -4.53
CA PHE A 280 -3.59 -14.57 -5.84
C PHE A 280 -2.08 -14.34 -5.97
N ASN A 281 -1.45 -13.70 -4.97
CA ASN A 281 -0.03 -13.40 -5.03
C ASN A 281 0.86 -14.65 -5.12
N ILE A 282 0.48 -15.76 -4.47
CA ILE A 282 1.23 -17.01 -4.46
C ILE A 282 0.92 -17.85 -5.71
N SER A 283 -0.35 -18.01 -6.07
CA SER A 283 -0.77 -18.94 -7.13
C SER A 283 -0.47 -18.43 -8.54
N LYS A 284 -0.40 -17.11 -8.73
CA LYS A 284 -0.30 -16.43 -10.04
C LYS A 284 -1.45 -16.76 -10.99
N ILE A 285 -2.64 -17.00 -10.44
CA ILE A 285 -3.88 -17.21 -11.19
C ILE A 285 -4.56 -15.84 -11.38
N PRO A 286 -5.13 -15.53 -12.56
CA PRO A 286 -5.40 -16.43 -13.69
C PRO A 286 -4.33 -16.51 -14.78
N GLU A 287 -3.32 -15.64 -14.77
CA GLU A 287 -2.29 -15.54 -15.84
C GLU A 287 -1.49 -16.84 -16.02
N ARG A 288 -1.34 -17.65 -14.97
CA ARG A 288 -0.74 -18.99 -15.04
C ARG A 288 -1.56 -19.99 -15.85
N ILE A 289 -2.89 -19.86 -15.85
CA ILE A 289 -3.81 -20.79 -16.53
C ILE A 289 -3.98 -20.40 -18.00
N GLN A 290 -4.09 -19.09 -18.27
CA GLN A 290 -4.20 -18.54 -19.61
C GLN A 290 -3.20 -17.39 -19.78
N PRO A 291 -1.94 -17.70 -20.14
CA PRO A 291 -0.95 -16.69 -20.50
C PRO A 291 -1.44 -15.80 -21.64
N GLU A 292 -0.89 -14.59 -21.77
CA GLU A 292 -1.24 -13.55 -22.76
C GLU A 292 -2.59 -12.85 -22.53
N LEU A 293 -3.64 -13.58 -22.14
CA LEU A 293 -4.99 -12.98 -21.96
C LEU A 293 -5.03 -11.94 -20.83
N PHE A 294 -4.26 -12.19 -19.76
CA PHE A 294 -4.26 -11.38 -18.55
C PHE A 294 -3.05 -10.44 -18.44
N ASP A 295 -2.26 -10.28 -19.51
CA ASP A 295 -1.01 -9.51 -19.48
C ASP A 295 -1.22 -8.03 -19.09
N ILE A 296 -2.36 -7.45 -19.47
CA ILE A 296 -2.69 -6.04 -19.21
C ILE A 296 -3.74 -5.91 -18.11
N ILE A 297 -4.74 -6.80 -18.08
CA ILE A 297 -5.90 -6.70 -17.19
C ILE A 297 -6.16 -8.04 -16.49
N GLY A 298 -6.32 -8.00 -15.18
CA GLY A 298 -6.85 -9.10 -14.37
C GLY A 298 -5.82 -10.12 -13.91
N HIS A 299 -4.52 -9.91 -14.12
CA HIS A 299 -3.50 -10.79 -13.54
C HIS A 299 -3.45 -10.69 -12.01
N SER A 300 -2.88 -11.72 -11.39
CA SER A 300 -2.91 -11.94 -9.95
C SER A 300 -2.38 -10.80 -9.11
N HIS A 301 -1.39 -10.05 -9.61
CA HIS A 301 -0.81 -8.91 -8.90
C HIS A 301 -1.81 -7.74 -8.77
N GLN A 302 -2.62 -7.50 -9.81
CA GLN A 302 -3.71 -6.52 -9.76
C GLN A 302 -4.80 -6.96 -8.77
N LEU A 303 -5.15 -8.25 -8.78
CA LEU A 303 -6.12 -8.81 -7.85
C LEU A 303 -5.60 -8.74 -6.41
N PHE A 304 -4.32 -9.04 -6.19
CA PHE A 304 -3.65 -8.86 -4.91
C PHE A 304 -3.80 -7.43 -4.40
N HIS A 305 -3.52 -6.41 -5.22
CA HIS A 305 -3.73 -4.99 -4.87
C HIS A 305 -5.17 -4.67 -4.46
N ILE A 306 -6.15 -5.18 -5.21
CA ILE A 306 -7.57 -4.93 -4.93
C ILE A 306 -7.95 -5.51 -3.56
N PHE A 307 -7.57 -6.75 -3.28
CA PHE A 307 -7.93 -7.41 -2.02
C PHE A 307 -7.13 -6.90 -0.82
N THR A 308 -5.88 -6.47 -0.99
CA THR A 308 -5.15 -5.78 0.09
C THR A 308 -5.79 -4.42 0.41
N PHE A 309 -6.22 -3.67 -0.59
CA PHE A 309 -7.01 -2.46 -0.40
C PHE A 309 -8.27 -2.71 0.43
N LEU A 310 -9.08 -3.72 0.07
CA LEU A 310 -10.31 -4.06 0.82
C LEU A 310 -10.02 -4.43 2.28
N SER A 311 -8.92 -5.14 2.53
CA SER A 311 -8.44 -5.43 3.88
C SER A 311 -8.10 -4.16 4.68
N ILE A 312 -7.37 -3.20 4.09
CA ILE A 312 -7.03 -1.93 4.74
C ILE A 312 -8.30 -1.08 4.94
N TYR A 313 -9.25 -1.13 4.02
CA TYR A 313 -10.52 -0.42 4.13
C TYR A 313 -11.35 -0.91 5.33
N ASP A 314 -11.47 -2.23 5.50
CA ASP A 314 -12.14 -2.83 6.66
C ASP A 314 -11.42 -2.51 7.96
N GLN A 315 -10.08 -2.50 7.94
CA GLN A 315 -9.28 -2.07 9.08
C GLN A 315 -9.60 -0.66 9.52
N MET A 316 -9.64 0.27 8.56
CA MET A 316 -9.92 1.68 8.86
C MET A 316 -11.29 1.85 9.51
N TYR A 317 -12.29 1.03 9.15
CA TYR A 317 -13.64 1.14 9.70
C TYR A 317 -13.68 0.87 11.21
N TYR A 318 -13.17 -0.29 11.67
CA TYR A 318 -13.18 -0.57 13.11
C TYR A 318 -12.11 0.22 13.90
N LEU A 319 -11.04 0.69 13.24
CA LEU A 319 -10.06 1.56 13.88
C LEU A 319 -10.66 2.94 14.18
N GLU A 320 -11.48 3.46 13.28
CA GLU A 320 -12.24 4.70 13.48
C GLU A 320 -13.23 4.57 14.65
N GLU A 321 -13.95 3.45 14.74
CA GLU A 321 -14.81 3.19 15.91
C GLU A 321 -14.00 3.06 17.22
N GLY A 322 -12.86 2.35 17.18
CA GLY A 322 -11.95 2.24 18.31
C GLY A 322 -11.42 3.60 18.77
N LEU A 323 -11.06 4.48 17.83
CA LEU A 323 -10.70 5.87 18.11
C LEU A 323 -11.84 6.61 18.81
N LEU A 324 -13.07 6.53 18.29
CA LEU A 324 -14.22 7.22 18.90
C LEU A 324 -14.51 6.71 20.32
N GLN A 325 -14.34 5.41 20.57
CA GLN A 325 -14.46 4.84 21.92
C GLN A 325 -13.33 5.33 22.84
N PHE A 326 -12.09 5.33 22.35
CA PHE A 326 -10.93 5.84 23.07
C PHE A 326 -11.08 7.31 23.46
N LEU A 327 -11.59 8.16 22.56
CA LEU A 327 -11.80 9.58 22.82
C LEU A 327 -12.86 9.85 23.91
N LYS A 328 -13.82 8.93 24.12
CA LYS A 328 -14.81 9.05 25.20
C LYS A 328 -14.20 8.84 26.58
N SER A 329 -13.20 7.96 26.70
CA SER A 329 -12.57 7.62 27.97
C SER A 329 -11.13 7.16 27.75
N PRO A 330 -10.18 8.09 27.54
CA PRO A 330 -8.80 7.73 27.22
C PRO A 330 -8.10 7.14 28.46
N PRO A 331 -7.65 5.87 28.43
CA PRO A 331 -6.99 5.24 29.58
C PRO A 331 -5.60 5.83 29.86
N ALA A 332 -4.87 6.22 28.81
CA ALA A 332 -3.57 6.87 28.90
C ALA A 332 -3.34 7.75 27.67
N SER A 333 -2.67 8.90 27.85
CA SER A 333 -2.35 9.79 26.74
C SER A 333 -1.14 9.25 25.95
N PRO A 334 -1.23 9.13 24.61
CA PRO A 334 -0.09 8.73 23.79
C PRO A 334 1.04 9.75 23.90
N THR A 335 2.28 9.25 24.03
CA THR A 335 3.47 10.11 24.03
C THR A 335 4.06 10.19 22.64
N PHE A 336 4.74 11.30 22.33
CA PHE A 336 5.44 11.46 21.05
C PHE A 336 6.48 10.35 20.84
N LEU A 337 7.30 10.06 21.87
CA LEU A 337 8.32 9.01 21.80
C LEU A 337 7.69 7.62 21.59
N GLY A 338 6.59 7.33 22.27
CA GLY A 338 5.83 6.07 22.17
C GLY A 338 4.99 5.92 20.90
N THR A 339 5.01 6.90 20.00
CA THR A 339 4.26 6.89 18.73
C THR A 339 5.16 7.31 17.58
N ILE A 340 5.21 8.60 17.26
CA ILE A 340 5.98 9.19 16.15
C ILE A 340 7.48 8.89 16.29
N GLY A 341 8.03 8.92 17.52
CA GLY A 341 9.42 8.58 17.80
C GLY A 341 9.79 7.18 17.31
N TYR A 342 8.97 6.17 17.62
CA TYR A 342 9.13 4.82 17.09
C TYR A 342 9.02 4.76 15.56
N MET A 343 8.07 5.49 14.96
CA MET A 343 7.91 5.53 13.50
C MET A 343 9.14 6.11 12.81
N LEU A 344 9.72 7.19 13.35
CA LEU A 344 10.94 7.82 12.82
C LEU A 344 12.15 6.90 12.95
N LEU A 345 12.31 6.26 14.11
CA LEU A 345 13.36 5.27 14.32
C LEU A 345 13.23 4.10 13.33
N LEU A 346 12.01 3.61 13.12
CA LEU A 346 11.75 2.53 12.16
C LEU A 346 12.13 2.99 10.75
N MET A 347 11.73 4.19 10.34
CA MET A 347 12.06 4.75 9.03
C MET A 347 13.58 4.80 8.79
N LEU A 348 14.36 5.20 9.79
CA LEU A 348 15.83 5.17 9.72
C LEU A 348 16.36 3.75 9.55
N CYS A 349 15.85 2.78 10.33
CA CYS A 349 16.24 1.38 10.21
C CYS A 349 15.92 0.80 8.83
N LEU A 350 14.70 1.05 8.31
CA LEU A 350 14.30 0.60 6.98
C LEU A 350 15.15 1.25 5.88
N GLY A 351 15.45 2.54 6.00
CA GLY A 351 16.36 3.24 5.08
C GLY A 351 17.77 2.63 5.06
N MET A 352 18.32 2.25 6.22
CA MET A 352 19.60 1.55 6.31
C MET A 352 19.55 0.17 5.64
N VAL A 353 18.46 -0.58 5.81
CA VAL A 353 18.26 -1.88 5.14
C VAL A 353 18.25 -1.69 3.62
N ILE A 354 17.46 -0.75 3.11
CA ILE A 354 17.38 -0.48 1.66
C ILE A 354 18.75 -0.07 1.12
N ARG A 355 19.45 0.85 1.79
CA ARG A 355 20.79 1.30 1.38
C ARG A 355 21.77 0.13 1.26
N LYS A 356 21.74 -0.80 2.23
CA LYS A 356 22.59 -1.99 2.22
C LYS A 356 22.34 -2.85 0.98
N PHE A 357 21.09 -3.15 0.65
CA PHE A 357 20.75 -3.99 -0.51
C PHE A 357 20.99 -3.29 -1.86
N LEU A 358 20.83 -1.98 -1.93
CA LEU A 358 21.17 -1.22 -3.15
C LEU A 358 22.66 -1.22 -3.44
N ASN A 359 23.51 -1.06 -2.43
CA ASN A 359 24.97 -1.10 -2.62
C ASN A 359 25.46 -2.47 -3.08
N VAL A 360 24.85 -3.56 -2.62
CA VAL A 360 25.18 -4.93 -3.08
C VAL A 360 24.78 -5.13 -4.54
N ALA A 361 23.61 -4.64 -4.94
CA ALA A 361 23.16 -4.71 -6.33
C ALA A 361 24.07 -3.91 -7.29
N ASP A 362 24.67 -2.81 -6.82
CA ASP A 362 25.65 -2.05 -7.61
C ASP A 362 26.94 -2.84 -7.85
N LEU A 363 27.40 -3.62 -6.87
CA LEU A 363 28.62 -4.43 -6.99
C LEU A 363 28.44 -5.57 -8.01
N CYS A 364 27.30 -6.27 -7.98
CA CYS A 364 27.04 -7.39 -8.91
C CYS A 364 26.83 -6.97 -10.38
N LYS A 365 26.75 -5.66 -10.69
CA LYS A 365 26.63 -5.16 -12.07
C LYS A 365 27.94 -4.61 -12.64
N GLN A 366 29.01 -4.59 -11.84
CA GLN A 366 30.34 -4.18 -12.27
C GLN A 366 31.25 -5.36 -12.62
N ASP A 367 30.83 -6.59 -12.30
CA ASP A 367 31.41 -7.86 -12.73
C ASP A 367 30.62 -8.43 -13.92
#